data_AF-A0A3E0VQX6-F1
#
_entry.id   AF-A0A3E0VQX6-F1
#
_cell.length_a   1.000
_cell.length_b   1.000
_cell.length_c   1.000
_cell.angle_alpha   90.00
_cell.angle_beta   90.00
_cell.angle_gamma   90.00
#
_symmetry.space_group_name_H-M   'P 1'
#
loop_
_entity.id
_entity.type
_entity.pdbx_description
1 polymer ?
#
loop_
_entity_poly.entity_id
_entity_poly.type
_entity_poly.pdbx_seq_one_letter_code
_entity_poly.pdbx_strand_id
1 'polypeptide(L)'
;MATIGGGSNPSWTGFMCLLAAAHAGWQYADVQHAAKTAPGMEHYRSKNTGRGGRRTRSAAEAVERLGRQWEKAQQYAAIQRPLPQAGRTPADLTELDGIVRAVDAVLSSFQVAPGRWGTSEAAQSQRSILAAVAYLSLQTGKRVVAASIRDLALMTGLGRTTAATALTALAGQDLLARISTSDGGNAAEWRLTPELSTAAGTVRSQPLHNPRPPTELFNTRADQVATLEQLLTDQRHDLFTRAGLGHLAGKVYALLRHSSALTVESAAWLLGVSTRHTITVFSRLRHYKLIIRHPDGWARSKRDLRDHAARLIGVAGLLRARANRYRNEREVWAWWLAEVNQMNSVPRRRTRRPHVSSRTLQFVDDVPGERQWPRYPRAADGRGDHKEARYWASNGMLVPGSLWYSSAA
;
A
#
# COMPACT_ATOMS: atom_id res chain seq x y z
N MET A 1 -13.32 5.09 -23.89
CA MET A 1 -12.73 5.56 -25.18
C MET A 1 -13.44 4.83 -26.31
N ALA A 2 -14.33 5.50 -27.04
CA ALA A 2 -14.95 4.94 -28.24
C ALA A 2 -13.96 5.07 -29.41
N THR A 3 -13.45 3.95 -29.92
CA THR A 3 -12.57 3.93 -31.08
C THR A 3 -13.39 4.21 -32.35
N ILE A 4 -13.12 5.34 -33.00
CA ILE A 4 -13.71 5.69 -34.30
C ILE A 4 -13.35 4.57 -35.29
N GLY A 5 -14.36 3.98 -35.95
CA GLY A 5 -14.16 2.89 -36.91
C GLY A 5 -13.96 1.48 -36.32
N GLY A 6 -14.09 1.31 -35.00
CA GLY A 6 -13.93 0.01 -34.32
C GLY A 6 -12.48 -0.37 -33.97
N GLY A 7 -11.52 0.54 -34.12
CA GLY A 7 -10.10 0.32 -33.77
C GLY A 7 -9.31 -0.51 -34.80
N SER A 8 -8.12 -0.99 -34.41
CA SER A 8 -7.21 -1.75 -35.30
C SER A 8 -7.75 -3.12 -35.72
N ASN A 9 -8.67 -3.70 -34.94
CA ASN A 9 -9.40 -4.93 -35.27
C ASN A 9 -10.92 -4.76 -35.04
N PRO A 10 -11.65 -4.19 -36.01
CA PRO A 10 -13.08 -3.89 -35.86
C PRO A 10 -13.94 -5.13 -35.61
N SER A 11 -13.55 -6.29 -36.14
CA SER A 11 -14.26 -7.55 -35.90
C SER A 11 -14.16 -8.02 -34.45
N TRP A 12 -12.97 -7.91 -33.86
CA TRP A 12 -12.76 -8.28 -32.46
C TRP A 12 -13.47 -7.29 -31.53
N THR A 13 -13.29 -5.99 -31.74
CA THR A 13 -13.96 -4.95 -30.95
C THR A 13 -15.48 -5.10 -30.99
N GLY A 14 -16.04 -5.31 -32.19
CA GLY A 14 -17.47 -5.53 -32.35
C GLY A 14 -17.96 -6.80 -31.65
N PHE A 15 -17.18 -7.88 -31.65
CA PHE A 15 -17.53 -9.11 -30.94
C PHE A 15 -17.47 -8.92 -29.42
N MET A 16 -16.44 -8.22 -28.90
CA MET A 16 -16.33 -7.93 -27.47
C MET A 16 -17.48 -7.05 -26.95
N CYS A 17 -17.99 -6.11 -27.77
CA CYS A 17 -19.19 -5.36 -27.43
C CYS A 17 -20.44 -6.26 -27.33
N LEU A 18 -20.60 -7.25 -28.22
CA LEU A 18 -21.69 -8.23 -28.15
C LEU A 18 -21.56 -9.13 -26.93
N LEU A 19 -20.35 -9.58 -26.61
CA LEU A 19 -20.10 -10.42 -25.44
C LEU A 19 -20.42 -9.67 -24.14
N ALA A 20 -20.03 -8.40 -24.04
CA ALA A 20 -20.38 -7.54 -22.91
C ALA A 20 -21.91 -7.33 -22.79
N ALA A 21 -22.60 -7.10 -23.92
CA ALA A 21 -24.06 -6.97 -23.94
C ALA A 21 -24.75 -8.28 -23.51
N ALA A 22 -24.24 -9.44 -23.92
CA ALA A 22 -24.74 -10.74 -23.51
C ALA A 22 -24.58 -10.98 -22.00
N HIS A 23 -23.44 -10.61 -21.42
CA HIS A 23 -23.24 -10.65 -19.96
C HIS A 23 -24.13 -9.67 -19.20
N ALA A 24 -24.46 -8.52 -19.80
CA ALA A 24 -25.39 -7.54 -19.25
C ALA A 24 -26.87 -7.94 -19.38
N GLY A 25 -27.18 -9.10 -19.97
CA GLY A 25 -28.54 -9.61 -20.11
C GLY A 25 -29.37 -8.93 -21.21
N TRP A 26 -28.71 -8.27 -22.16
CA TRP A 26 -29.40 -7.60 -23.27
C TRP A 26 -30.10 -8.61 -24.19
N GLN A 27 -31.21 -8.18 -24.77
CA GLN A 27 -31.92 -8.96 -25.79
C GLN A 27 -31.40 -8.62 -27.18
N TYR A 28 -31.69 -9.49 -28.16
CA TYR A 28 -31.25 -9.26 -29.54
C TYR A 28 -31.77 -7.93 -30.11
N ALA A 29 -32.97 -7.50 -29.73
CA ALA A 29 -33.53 -6.21 -30.13
C ALA A 29 -32.70 -5.01 -29.65
N ASP A 30 -32.18 -5.06 -28.42
CA ASP A 30 -31.33 -4.01 -27.84
C ASP A 30 -30.01 -3.90 -28.60
N VAL A 31 -29.44 -5.05 -28.94
CA VAL A 31 -28.22 -5.16 -29.73
C VAL A 31 -28.42 -4.66 -31.15
N GLN A 32 -29.55 -4.98 -31.78
CA GLN A 32 -29.93 -4.46 -33.10
C GLN A 32 -30.06 -2.94 -33.08
N HIS A 33 -30.61 -2.37 -32.01
CA HIS A 33 -30.70 -0.93 -31.84
C HIS A 33 -29.31 -0.30 -31.68
N ALA A 34 -28.49 -0.83 -30.78
CA ALA A 34 -27.13 -0.34 -30.54
C ALA A 34 -26.22 -0.44 -31.77
N ALA A 35 -26.34 -1.50 -32.57
CA ALA A 35 -25.54 -1.71 -33.77
C ALA A 35 -25.76 -0.63 -34.86
N LYS A 36 -26.85 0.14 -34.79
CA LYS A 36 -27.13 1.23 -35.73
C LYS A 36 -26.23 2.44 -35.52
N THR A 37 -25.81 2.71 -34.27
CA THR A 37 -25.14 3.97 -33.89
C THR A 37 -23.82 3.77 -33.15
N ALA A 38 -23.63 2.64 -32.46
CA ALA A 38 -22.48 2.41 -31.61
C ALA A 38 -21.16 2.33 -32.42
N PRO A 39 -20.16 3.17 -32.11
CA PRO A 39 -18.91 3.22 -32.87
C PRO A 39 -18.09 1.92 -32.79
N GLY A 40 -18.19 1.18 -31.68
CA GLY A 40 -17.56 -0.15 -31.52
C GLY A 40 -18.19 -1.25 -32.38
N MET A 41 -19.40 -1.02 -32.90
CA MET A 41 -20.17 -1.97 -33.73
C MET A 41 -20.09 -1.66 -35.23
N GLU A 42 -19.18 -0.76 -35.64
CA GLU A 42 -18.99 -0.38 -37.04
C GLU A 42 -18.74 -1.57 -37.97
N HIS A 43 -18.11 -2.63 -37.45
CA HIS A 43 -17.88 -3.86 -38.19
C HIS A 43 -19.15 -4.59 -38.63
N TYR A 44 -20.32 -4.31 -38.06
CA TYR A 44 -21.58 -4.90 -38.51
C TYR A 44 -22.23 -4.06 -39.63
N ARG A 45 -21.99 -2.74 -39.64
CA ARG A 45 -22.52 -1.81 -40.66
C ARG A 45 -21.71 -1.80 -41.96
N SER A 46 -20.38 -1.96 -41.87
CA SER A 46 -19.50 -1.81 -43.03
C SER A 46 -18.44 -2.91 -43.14
N LYS A 47 -18.08 -3.28 -44.38
CA LYS A 47 -17.04 -4.26 -44.72
C LYS A 47 -15.85 -3.61 -45.42
N ASN A 48 -14.66 -4.15 -45.16
CA ASN A 48 -13.45 -3.73 -45.86
C ASN A 48 -13.48 -4.26 -47.31
N THR A 49 -13.08 -3.44 -48.26
CA THR A 49 -13.01 -3.75 -49.70
C THR A 49 -11.64 -4.29 -50.14
N GLY A 50 -10.70 -4.47 -49.20
CA GLY A 50 -9.36 -5.00 -49.47
C GLY A 50 -8.38 -3.97 -50.04
N ARG A 51 -8.86 -2.84 -50.59
CA ARG A 51 -8.06 -1.71 -51.10
C ARG A 51 -8.07 -0.49 -50.18
N GLY A 52 -8.22 -0.69 -48.87
CA GLY A 52 -8.22 0.39 -47.87
C GLY A 52 -9.55 1.14 -47.69
N GLY A 53 -10.55 0.89 -48.54
CA GLY A 53 -11.90 1.49 -48.41
C GLY A 53 -12.89 0.62 -47.64
N ARG A 54 -13.85 1.23 -46.95
CA ARG A 54 -15.00 0.52 -46.33
C ARG A 54 -16.26 0.74 -47.17
N ARG A 55 -17.00 -0.33 -47.44
CA ARG A 55 -18.31 -0.29 -48.10
C ARG A 55 -19.42 -0.64 -47.11
N THR A 56 -20.54 0.05 -47.17
CA THR A 56 -21.74 -0.28 -46.39
C THR A 56 -22.24 -1.68 -46.77
N ARG A 57 -22.63 -2.46 -45.77
CA ARG A 57 -23.31 -3.75 -46.01
C ARG A 57 -24.77 -3.51 -46.37
N SER A 58 -25.36 -4.45 -47.10
CA SER A 58 -26.81 -4.45 -47.28
C SER A 58 -27.50 -4.71 -45.94
N ALA A 59 -28.76 -4.27 -45.82
CA ALA A 59 -29.53 -4.48 -44.59
C ALA A 59 -29.64 -5.96 -44.22
N ALA A 60 -29.89 -6.83 -45.20
CA ALA A 60 -29.94 -8.28 -45.01
C ALA A 60 -28.59 -8.85 -44.52
N GLU A 61 -27.47 -8.45 -45.12
CA GLU A 61 -26.13 -8.93 -44.74
C GLU A 61 -25.73 -8.47 -43.33
N ALA A 62 -26.12 -7.26 -42.94
CA ALA A 62 -25.88 -6.74 -41.59
C ALA A 62 -26.68 -7.50 -40.52
N VAL A 63 -27.96 -7.76 -40.78
CA VAL A 63 -28.84 -8.51 -39.85
C VAL A 63 -28.37 -9.95 -39.69
N GLU A 64 -28.07 -10.64 -40.78
CA GLU A 64 -27.62 -12.03 -40.75
C GLU A 64 -26.29 -12.19 -39.99
N ARG A 65 -25.34 -11.28 -40.24
CA ARG A 65 -24.04 -11.30 -39.55
C ARG A 65 -24.15 -10.95 -38.07
N LEU A 66 -24.98 -9.96 -37.72
CA LEU A 66 -25.23 -9.59 -36.34
C LEU A 66 -25.88 -10.74 -35.58
N GLY A 67 -26.88 -11.40 -36.17
CA GLY A 67 -27.54 -12.58 -35.59
C GLY A 67 -26.56 -13.71 -35.30
N ARG A 68 -25.73 -14.10 -36.30
CA ARG A 68 -24.71 -15.14 -36.12
C ARG A 68 -23.68 -14.81 -35.04
N GLN A 69 -23.22 -13.56 -34.97
CA GLN A 69 -22.23 -13.16 -33.95
C GLN A 69 -22.87 -12.99 -32.58
N TRP A 70 -24.14 -12.60 -32.51
CA TRP A 70 -24.91 -12.53 -31.27
C TRP A 70 -25.15 -13.92 -30.68
N GLU A 71 -25.55 -14.89 -31.49
CA GLU A 71 -25.71 -16.28 -31.07
C GLU A 71 -24.39 -16.85 -30.53
N LYS A 72 -23.28 -16.61 -31.24
CA LYS A 72 -21.94 -16.97 -30.76
C LYS A 72 -21.60 -16.26 -29.44
N ALA A 73 -21.89 -14.97 -29.32
CA ALA A 73 -21.65 -14.23 -28.06
C ALA A 73 -22.48 -14.80 -26.90
N GLN A 74 -23.73 -15.20 -27.13
CA GLN A 74 -24.57 -15.86 -26.12
C GLN A 74 -24.02 -17.23 -25.71
N GLN A 75 -23.54 -18.04 -26.67
CA GLN A 75 -22.90 -19.33 -26.37
C GLN A 75 -21.65 -19.15 -25.51
N TYR A 76 -20.78 -18.19 -25.85
CA TYR A 76 -19.61 -17.86 -25.04
C TYR A 76 -19.99 -17.31 -23.65
N ALA A 77 -20.99 -16.43 -23.58
CA ALA A 77 -21.49 -15.89 -22.31
C ALA A 77 -22.15 -16.97 -21.43
N ALA A 78 -22.76 -18.00 -22.04
CA ALA A 78 -23.33 -19.13 -21.32
C ALA A 78 -22.25 -20.06 -20.76
N ILE A 79 -21.18 -20.34 -21.53
CA ILE A 79 -20.02 -21.12 -21.07
C ILE A 79 -19.25 -20.37 -19.96
N GLN A 80 -19.08 -19.07 -20.12
CA GLN A 80 -18.41 -18.19 -19.16
C GLN A 80 -19.33 -17.70 -18.05
N ARG A 81 -20.61 -18.10 -18.07
CA ARG A 81 -21.54 -17.75 -17.00
C ARG A 81 -20.98 -18.42 -15.74
N PRO A 82 -20.63 -17.65 -14.70
CA PRO A 82 -20.24 -18.26 -13.45
C PRO A 82 -21.35 -19.24 -13.06
N LEU A 83 -20.99 -20.49 -12.77
CA LEU A 83 -21.93 -21.47 -12.22
C LEU A 83 -22.75 -20.77 -11.13
N PRO A 84 -24.08 -20.92 -11.11
CA PRO A 84 -24.89 -20.38 -10.04
C PRO A 84 -24.26 -20.80 -8.71
N GLN A 85 -23.92 -19.83 -7.87
CA GLN A 85 -23.30 -20.05 -6.56
C GLN A 85 -24.30 -20.66 -5.55
N ALA A 86 -25.21 -21.52 -6.02
CA ALA A 86 -26.17 -22.23 -5.19
C ALA A 86 -25.40 -23.24 -4.33
N GLY A 87 -25.21 -22.92 -3.05
CA GLY A 87 -24.61 -23.81 -2.06
C GLY A 87 -23.33 -23.31 -1.39
N ARG A 88 -22.77 -22.15 -1.78
CA ARG A 88 -21.78 -21.49 -0.92
C ARG A 88 -22.52 -20.59 0.06
N THR A 89 -22.39 -20.87 1.35
CA THR A 89 -22.76 -19.94 2.42
C THR A 89 -22.16 -18.57 2.09
N PRO A 90 -22.93 -17.47 2.13
CA PRO A 90 -22.38 -16.13 1.93
C PRO A 90 -21.15 -15.95 2.82
N ALA A 91 -20.04 -15.51 2.25
CA ALA A 91 -18.86 -15.20 3.04
C ALA A 91 -19.25 -14.14 4.07
N ASP A 92 -18.97 -14.38 5.35
CA ASP A 92 -19.18 -13.38 6.38
C ASP A 92 -18.18 -12.24 6.17
N LEU A 93 -18.69 -11.10 5.66
CA LEU A 93 -17.91 -9.90 5.41
C LEU A 93 -18.01 -8.88 6.56
N THR A 94 -18.62 -9.25 7.69
CA THR A 94 -18.85 -8.34 8.82
C THR A 94 -17.54 -7.80 9.39
N GLU A 95 -16.51 -8.63 9.49
CA GLU A 95 -15.19 -8.18 9.95
C GLU A 95 -14.59 -7.17 8.98
N LEU A 96 -14.66 -7.45 7.68
CA LEU A 96 -14.10 -6.59 6.65
C LEU A 96 -14.85 -5.24 6.55
N ASP A 97 -16.18 -5.26 6.61
CA ASP A 97 -17.00 -4.03 6.67
C ASP A 97 -16.61 -3.20 7.90
N GLY A 98 -16.42 -3.84 9.05
CA GLY A 98 -15.96 -3.20 10.27
C GLY A 98 -14.58 -2.56 10.16
N ILE A 99 -13.66 -3.14 9.39
CA ILE A 99 -12.34 -2.55 9.12
C ILE A 99 -12.46 -1.37 8.16
N VAL A 100 -13.19 -1.53 7.06
CA VAL A 100 -13.42 -0.48 6.05
C VAL A 100 -14.05 0.76 6.69
N ARG A 101 -15.05 0.59 7.56
CA ARG A 101 -15.67 1.69 8.31
C ARG A 101 -14.70 2.39 9.27
N ALA A 102 -13.90 1.62 10.02
CA ALA A 102 -12.93 2.19 10.94
C ALA A 102 -11.87 3.02 10.19
N VAL A 103 -11.44 2.55 9.03
CA VAL A 103 -10.45 3.26 8.19
C VAL A 103 -11.05 4.47 7.51
N ASP A 104 -12.32 4.39 7.10
CA ASP A 104 -13.07 5.55 6.61
C ASP A 104 -13.15 6.66 7.66
N ALA A 105 -13.45 6.30 8.91
CA ALA A 105 -13.46 7.24 10.03
C ALA A 105 -12.07 7.87 10.25
N VAL A 106 -10.99 7.09 10.14
CA VAL A 106 -9.61 7.61 10.24
C VAL A 106 -9.34 8.63 9.13
N LEU A 107 -9.61 8.28 7.87
CA LEU A 107 -9.38 9.16 6.72
C LEU A 107 -10.24 10.43 6.81
N SER A 108 -11.50 10.29 7.19
CA SER A 108 -12.43 11.40 7.41
C SER A 108 -11.94 12.32 8.53
N SER A 109 -11.42 11.77 9.63
CA SER A 109 -10.89 12.58 10.73
C SER A 109 -9.73 13.48 10.31
N PHE A 110 -8.94 13.06 9.31
CA PHE A 110 -7.85 13.87 8.76
C PHE A 110 -8.36 15.09 7.97
N GLN A 111 -9.56 15.00 7.40
CA GLN A 111 -10.17 16.06 6.60
C GLN A 111 -11.04 16.99 7.44
N VAL A 112 -11.80 16.45 8.39
CA VAL A 112 -12.75 17.22 9.22
C VAL A 112 -12.02 18.02 10.31
N ALA A 113 -10.97 17.47 10.89
CA ALA A 113 -10.22 18.10 11.98
C ALA A 113 -8.74 18.32 11.62
N PRO A 114 -8.42 19.04 10.52
CA PRO A 114 -7.05 19.12 10.04
C PRO A 114 -6.11 19.75 11.09
N GLY A 115 -6.59 20.72 11.88
CA GLY A 115 -5.83 21.34 12.97
C GLY A 115 -5.36 20.35 14.04
N ARG A 116 -6.14 19.31 14.36
CA ARG A 116 -5.74 18.23 15.28
C ARG A 116 -4.48 17.52 14.82
N TRP A 117 -4.33 17.38 13.50
CA TRP A 117 -3.29 16.56 12.87
C TRP A 117 -2.14 17.37 12.28
N GLY A 118 -2.29 18.70 12.21
CA GLY A 118 -1.37 19.61 11.53
C GLY A 118 -0.57 20.54 12.41
N THR A 119 -1.14 20.94 13.56
CA THR A 119 -0.65 22.03 14.41
C THR A 119 0.79 21.83 14.92
N SER A 120 1.24 20.59 15.11
CA SER A 120 2.59 20.28 15.58
C SER A 120 3.23 19.13 14.80
N GLU A 121 4.56 19.05 14.86
CA GLU A 121 5.33 17.92 14.30
C GLU A 121 4.91 16.57 14.93
N ALA A 122 4.54 16.59 16.23
CA ALA A 122 4.04 15.42 16.93
C ALA A 122 2.68 14.96 16.39
N ALA A 123 1.72 15.88 16.23
CA ALA A 123 0.41 15.60 15.62
C ALA A 123 0.54 15.06 14.19
N GLN A 124 1.47 15.63 13.44
CA GLN A 124 1.82 15.18 12.11
C GLN A 124 2.39 13.74 12.12
N SER A 125 3.25 13.42 13.08
CA SER A 125 3.80 12.07 13.23
C SER A 125 2.71 11.06 13.61
N GLN A 126 1.81 11.45 14.51
CA GLN A 126 0.62 10.67 14.90
C GLN A 126 -0.27 10.37 13.67
N ARG A 127 -0.57 11.37 12.83
CA ARG A 127 -1.32 11.18 11.57
C ARG A 127 -0.66 10.12 10.66
N SER A 128 0.65 10.21 10.45
CA SER A 128 1.37 9.28 9.58
C SER A 128 1.37 7.85 10.15
N ILE A 129 1.54 7.69 11.46
CA ILE A 129 1.49 6.37 12.12
C ILE A 129 0.09 5.78 12.09
N LEU A 130 -0.95 6.58 12.34
CA LEU A 130 -2.32 6.12 12.28
C LEU A 130 -2.70 5.67 10.86
N ALA A 131 -2.26 6.40 9.82
CA ALA A 131 -2.41 6.00 8.43
C ALA A 131 -1.68 4.68 8.11
N ALA A 132 -0.49 4.45 8.69
CA ALA A 132 0.25 3.20 8.49
C ALA A 132 -0.45 2.01 9.16
N VAL A 133 -0.99 2.15 10.37
CA VAL A 133 -1.77 1.09 11.03
C VAL A 133 -3.06 0.81 10.26
N ALA A 134 -3.76 1.85 9.82
CA ALA A 134 -4.96 1.73 8.98
C ALA A 134 -4.69 0.97 7.68
N TYR A 135 -3.56 1.26 7.03
CA TYR A 135 -3.12 0.54 5.84
C TYR A 135 -2.88 -0.94 6.13
N LEU A 136 -2.18 -1.26 7.23
CA LEU A 136 -1.93 -2.66 7.60
C LEU A 136 -3.23 -3.43 7.90
N SER A 137 -4.21 -2.80 8.56
CA SER A 137 -5.52 -3.41 8.82
C SER A 137 -6.27 -3.75 7.52
N LEU A 138 -6.30 -2.84 6.54
CA LEU A 138 -6.90 -3.12 5.23
C LEU A 138 -6.14 -4.18 4.44
N GLN A 139 -4.80 -4.13 4.47
CA GLN A 139 -3.96 -5.03 3.69
C GLN A 139 -4.04 -6.47 4.20
N THR A 140 -4.01 -6.64 5.52
CA THR A 140 -4.10 -7.97 6.17
C THR A 140 -5.53 -8.48 6.30
N GLY A 141 -6.52 -7.60 6.22
CA GLY A 141 -7.93 -7.94 6.47
C GLY A 141 -8.22 -8.27 7.94
N LYS A 142 -7.32 -7.93 8.86
CA LYS A 142 -7.44 -8.21 10.30
C LYS A 142 -7.71 -6.94 11.08
N ARG A 143 -8.65 -7.02 12.04
CA ARG A 143 -8.93 -5.89 12.95
C ARG A 143 -7.81 -5.65 13.97
N VAL A 144 -7.06 -6.70 14.32
CA VAL A 144 -5.87 -6.63 15.17
C VAL A 144 -4.64 -6.94 14.33
N VAL A 145 -3.67 -6.01 14.31
CA VAL A 145 -2.47 -6.16 13.48
C VAL A 145 -1.22 -6.07 14.33
N ALA A 146 -0.35 -7.07 14.18
CA ALA A 146 1.01 -7.03 14.70
C ALA A 146 1.82 -6.00 13.92
N ALA A 147 2.28 -4.95 14.59
CA ALA A 147 3.02 -3.86 13.95
C ALA A 147 4.23 -3.47 14.79
N SER A 148 5.43 -3.74 14.27
CA SER A 148 6.66 -3.35 14.97
C SER A 148 6.90 -1.85 14.80
N ILE A 149 7.38 -1.20 15.86
CA ILE A 149 7.73 0.24 15.84
C ILE A 149 8.71 0.54 14.69
N ARG A 150 9.63 -0.38 14.40
CA ARG A 150 10.61 -0.24 13.31
C ARG A 150 9.95 -0.34 11.93
N ASP A 151 9.00 -1.26 11.72
CA ASP A 151 8.27 -1.35 10.44
C ASP A 151 7.41 -0.11 10.22
N LEU A 152 6.67 0.32 11.24
CA LEU A 152 5.87 1.55 11.17
C LEU A 152 6.73 2.78 10.90
N ALA A 153 7.92 2.88 11.51
CA ALA A 153 8.89 3.92 11.22
C ALA A 153 9.37 3.87 9.76
N LEU A 154 9.63 2.69 9.20
CA LEU A 154 10.04 2.55 7.80
C LEU A 154 8.89 2.84 6.83
N MET A 155 7.67 2.43 7.12
CA MET A 155 6.48 2.71 6.31
C MET A 155 6.19 4.21 6.23
N THR A 156 6.38 4.93 7.33
CA THR A 156 6.09 6.37 7.42
C THR A 156 7.30 7.26 7.09
N GLY A 157 8.51 6.70 7.02
CA GLY A 157 9.75 7.46 6.85
C GLY A 157 10.25 8.16 8.13
N LEU A 158 9.62 7.89 9.27
CA LEU A 158 9.97 8.46 10.58
C LEU A 158 11.16 7.73 11.24
N GLY A 159 11.71 8.33 12.31
CA GLY A 159 12.66 7.66 13.20
C GLY A 159 11.95 6.71 14.17
N ARG A 160 12.66 5.70 14.70
CA ARG A 160 12.07 4.72 15.64
C ARG A 160 11.51 5.37 16.90
N THR A 161 12.19 6.39 17.43
CA THR A 161 11.78 7.10 18.66
C THR A 161 10.53 7.92 18.39
N THR A 162 10.51 8.67 17.28
CA THR A 162 9.32 9.42 16.84
C THR A 162 8.11 8.50 16.62
N ALA A 163 8.31 7.34 15.98
CA ALA A 163 7.25 6.35 15.78
C ALA A 163 6.75 5.78 17.12
N ALA A 164 7.66 5.46 18.05
CA ALA A 164 7.30 4.98 19.39
C ALA A 164 6.48 6.01 20.17
N THR A 165 6.94 7.26 20.22
CA THR A 165 6.24 8.36 20.90
C THR A 165 4.86 8.60 20.28
N ALA A 166 4.76 8.58 18.95
CA ALA A 166 3.48 8.75 18.26
C ALA A 166 2.51 7.60 18.55
N LEU A 167 2.98 6.34 18.57
CA LEU A 167 2.16 5.19 18.96
C LEU A 167 1.65 5.29 20.40
N THR A 168 2.53 5.63 21.35
CA THR A 168 2.15 5.82 22.76
C THR A 168 1.13 6.94 22.90
N ALA A 169 1.31 8.06 22.20
CA ALA A 169 0.37 9.17 22.24
C ALA A 169 -0.99 8.81 21.62
N LEU A 170 -1.02 8.10 20.49
CA LEU A 170 -2.25 7.60 19.88
C LEU A 170 -2.99 6.62 20.80
N ALA A 171 -2.24 5.80 21.54
CA ALA A 171 -2.81 4.88 22.51
C ALA A 171 -3.42 5.60 23.72
N GLY A 172 -2.73 6.62 24.24
CA GLY A 172 -3.26 7.46 25.32
C GLY A 172 -4.42 8.38 24.91
N GLN A 173 -4.72 8.49 23.61
CA GLN A 173 -5.86 9.22 23.07
C GLN A 173 -7.01 8.27 22.65
N ASP A 174 -6.92 6.99 23.01
CA ASP A 174 -7.88 5.94 22.65
C ASP A 174 -8.11 5.74 21.15
N LEU A 175 -7.22 6.25 20.29
CA LEU A 175 -7.29 6.04 18.84
C LEU A 175 -6.73 4.67 18.42
N LEU A 176 -5.79 4.14 19.23
CA LEU A 176 -5.19 2.83 19.05
C LEU A 176 -5.23 2.05 20.37
N ALA A 177 -5.86 0.88 20.37
CA ALA A 177 -5.76 -0.04 21.50
C ALA A 177 -4.58 -1.00 21.31
N ARG A 178 -3.71 -1.10 22.32
CA ARG A 178 -2.65 -2.13 22.36
C ARG A 178 -3.22 -3.41 22.96
N ILE A 179 -3.34 -4.45 22.15
CA ILE A 179 -3.95 -5.73 22.56
C ILE A 179 -2.95 -6.63 23.27
N SER A 180 -1.73 -6.71 22.73
CA SER A 180 -0.63 -7.47 23.31
C SER A 180 0.66 -6.67 23.23
N THR A 181 1.52 -6.87 24.23
CA THR A 181 2.89 -6.33 24.23
C THR A 181 3.79 -7.16 23.31
N SER A 182 4.90 -6.57 22.85
CA SER A 182 5.91 -7.35 22.12
C SER A 182 6.51 -8.42 23.03
N ASP A 183 6.43 -9.68 22.62
CA ASP A 183 6.95 -10.83 23.37
C ASP A 183 7.60 -11.86 22.42
N GLY A 184 8.66 -12.52 22.86
CA GLY A 184 9.28 -13.66 22.16
C GLY A 184 9.77 -13.39 20.73
N GLY A 185 9.93 -12.12 20.33
CA GLY A 185 10.24 -11.73 18.95
C GLY A 185 9.03 -11.29 18.12
N ASN A 186 7.81 -11.46 18.64
CA ASN A 186 6.59 -10.95 18.04
C ASN A 186 6.46 -9.44 18.25
N ALA A 187 5.92 -8.76 17.25
CA ALA A 187 5.58 -7.36 17.37
C ALA A 187 4.36 -7.17 18.27
N ALA A 188 4.26 -6.01 18.93
CA ALA A 188 3.04 -5.63 19.64
C ALA A 188 1.85 -5.57 18.68
N GLU A 189 0.69 -6.00 19.16
CA GLU A 189 -0.55 -5.99 18.38
C GLU A 189 -1.41 -4.77 18.69
N TRP A 190 -1.91 -4.15 17.63
CA TRP A 190 -2.66 -2.90 17.69
C TRP A 190 -3.99 -3.04 16.99
N ARG A 191 -5.00 -2.35 17.52
CA ARG A 191 -6.36 -2.27 16.96
C ARG A 191 -6.74 -0.81 16.79
N LEU A 192 -7.34 -0.46 15.65
CA LEU A 192 -8.00 0.83 15.46
C LEU A 192 -9.26 0.88 16.32
N THR A 193 -9.43 1.93 17.11
CA THR A 193 -10.66 2.12 17.87
C THR A 193 -11.74 2.69 16.95
N PRO A 194 -12.93 2.06 16.87
CA PRO A 194 -13.98 2.46 15.93
C PRO A 194 -14.67 3.79 16.31
N GLU A 195 -14.62 4.20 17.57
CA GLU A 195 -15.20 5.47 18.05
C GLU A 195 -14.22 6.63 17.91
N LEU A 196 -13.93 7.01 16.67
CA LEU A 196 -13.39 8.35 16.43
C LEU A 196 -14.56 9.31 16.59
N SER A 197 -14.52 10.22 17.57
CA SER A 197 -15.60 11.19 17.90
C SER A 197 -15.98 12.17 16.77
N THR A 198 -15.54 11.92 15.55
CA THR A 198 -15.87 12.66 14.33
C THR A 198 -16.77 11.80 13.44
N ALA A 199 -17.89 11.33 13.98
CA ALA A 199 -18.97 10.83 13.14
C ALA A 199 -19.66 12.03 12.47
N ALA A 200 -19.38 12.25 11.20
CA ALA A 200 -20.26 13.04 10.33
C ALA A 200 -21.53 12.21 10.08
N GLY A 201 -22.44 12.20 11.05
CA GLY A 201 -23.59 11.32 11.04
C GLY A 201 -24.57 11.59 12.17
N THR A 202 -24.83 12.86 12.49
CA THR A 202 -26.07 13.20 13.17
C THR A 202 -27.22 13.09 12.16
N VAL A 203 -28.27 12.38 12.56
CA VAL A 203 -29.52 12.08 11.82
C VAL A 203 -29.48 10.84 10.92
N ARG A 204 -29.70 9.68 11.52
CA ARG A 204 -30.74 8.69 11.13
C ARG A 204 -30.91 7.67 12.26
N SER A 205 -32.09 7.65 12.88
CA SER A 205 -32.48 6.81 14.01
C SER A 205 -32.80 5.35 13.63
N GLN A 206 -32.31 4.85 12.49
CA GLN A 206 -32.41 3.44 12.14
C GLN A 206 -31.12 2.98 11.46
N PRO A 207 -30.49 1.88 11.90
CA PRO A 207 -29.50 1.21 11.09
C PRO A 207 -30.20 0.73 9.82
N LEU A 208 -29.80 1.26 8.66
CA LEU A 208 -30.15 0.64 7.38
C LEU A 208 -29.53 -0.75 7.39
N HIS A 209 -30.34 -1.75 7.74
CA HIS A 209 -30.01 -3.17 7.65
C HIS A 209 -29.99 -3.61 6.17
N ASN A 210 -29.47 -2.76 5.28
CA ASN A 210 -29.26 -3.09 3.88
C ASN A 210 -27.77 -3.43 3.72
N PRO A 211 -27.39 -4.72 3.66
CA PRO A 211 -26.00 -5.09 3.44
C PRO A 211 -25.55 -4.45 2.13
N ARG A 212 -24.49 -3.63 2.21
CA ARG A 212 -23.87 -3.04 1.02
C ARG A 212 -23.52 -4.19 0.06
N PRO A 213 -23.86 -4.10 -1.24
CA PRO A 213 -23.51 -5.17 -2.18
C PRO A 213 -21.99 -5.42 -2.09
N PRO A 214 -21.53 -6.69 -2.06
CA PRO A 214 -20.12 -7.01 -1.82
C PRO A 214 -19.14 -6.24 -2.73
N THR A 215 -19.55 -5.99 -3.98
CA THR A 215 -18.78 -5.21 -4.97
C THR A 215 -18.44 -3.81 -4.50
N GLU A 216 -19.38 -3.08 -3.89
CA GLU A 216 -19.11 -1.72 -3.42
C GLU A 216 -18.15 -1.70 -2.23
N LEU A 217 -18.22 -2.71 -1.36
CA LEU A 217 -17.31 -2.86 -0.23
C LEU A 217 -15.87 -3.12 -0.71
N PHE A 218 -15.69 -3.98 -1.72
CA PHE A 218 -14.37 -4.23 -2.30
C PHE A 218 -13.81 -3.02 -3.05
N ASN A 219 -14.66 -2.28 -3.79
CA ASN A 219 -14.26 -1.02 -4.43
C ASN A 219 -13.82 0.02 -3.39
N THR A 220 -14.63 0.22 -2.34
CA THR A 220 -14.28 1.14 -1.22
C THR A 220 -12.94 0.76 -0.60
N ARG A 221 -12.73 -0.53 -0.30
CA ARG A 221 -11.45 -1.02 0.23
C ARG A 221 -10.30 -0.71 -0.72
N ALA A 222 -10.46 -0.99 -2.01
CA ALA A 222 -9.42 -0.76 -3.01
C ALA A 222 -9.03 0.73 -3.08
N ASP A 223 -10.02 1.63 -3.07
CA ASP A 223 -9.80 3.07 -3.07
C ASP A 223 -9.10 3.56 -1.79
N GLN A 224 -9.50 3.05 -0.62
CA GLN A 224 -8.86 3.36 0.66
C GLN A 224 -7.41 2.86 0.72
N VAL A 225 -7.14 1.63 0.25
CA VAL A 225 -5.79 1.08 0.15
C VAL A 225 -4.94 1.96 -0.77
N ALA A 226 -5.43 2.30 -1.95
CA ALA A 226 -4.72 3.16 -2.90
C ALA A 226 -4.42 4.55 -2.31
N THR A 227 -5.39 5.15 -1.62
CA THR A 227 -5.22 6.46 -0.95
C THR A 227 -4.13 6.40 0.12
N LEU A 228 -4.19 5.40 1.01
CA LEU A 228 -3.21 5.24 2.08
C LEU A 228 -1.82 4.90 1.54
N GLU A 229 -1.73 4.03 0.54
CA GLU A 229 -0.46 3.67 -0.10
C GLU A 229 0.19 4.89 -0.77
N GLN A 230 -0.58 5.72 -1.47
CA GLN A 230 -0.09 6.95 -2.07
C GLN A 230 0.39 7.95 -1.02
N LEU A 231 -0.37 8.15 0.06
CA LEU A 231 0.02 9.00 1.18
C LEU A 231 1.33 8.53 1.81
N LEU A 232 1.47 7.22 2.08
CA LEU A 232 2.66 6.64 2.69
C LEU A 232 3.86 6.67 1.75
N THR A 233 3.69 6.37 0.46
CA THR A 233 4.78 6.25 -0.50
C THR A 233 5.32 7.60 -0.94
N ASP A 234 4.46 8.59 -1.17
CA ASP A 234 4.91 9.91 -1.61
C ASP A 234 5.65 10.66 -0.51
N GLN A 235 5.21 10.54 0.76
CA GLN A 235 5.91 11.15 1.90
C GLN A 235 7.20 10.40 2.26
N ARG A 236 7.27 9.09 1.96
CA ARG A 236 8.43 8.23 2.24
C ARG A 236 9.50 8.40 1.16
N HIS A 237 10.19 9.52 1.23
CA HIS A 237 11.37 9.80 0.40
C HIS A 237 12.49 10.37 1.26
N ASP A 238 13.75 10.08 0.90
CA ASP A 238 14.94 10.59 1.61
C ASP A 238 14.93 12.12 1.74
N LEU A 239 14.49 12.78 0.68
CA LEU A 239 14.29 14.22 0.60
C LEU A 239 13.35 14.79 1.67
N PHE A 240 12.35 14.03 2.11
CA PHE A 240 11.33 14.50 3.05
C PHE A 240 11.64 14.10 4.51
N THR A 241 12.88 13.69 4.77
CA THR A 241 13.36 13.48 6.13
C THR A 241 13.77 14.80 6.77
N ARG A 242 13.96 14.82 8.10
CA ARG A 242 14.40 16.01 8.84
C ARG A 242 15.73 16.60 8.35
N ALA A 243 16.61 15.77 7.79
CA ALA A 243 17.88 16.21 7.20
C ALA A 243 17.72 16.85 5.81
N GLY A 244 16.57 16.65 5.15
CA GLY A 244 16.25 17.23 3.85
C GLY A 244 15.28 18.41 3.96
N LEU A 245 14.19 18.37 3.17
CA LEU A 245 13.14 19.40 3.16
C LEU A 245 12.14 19.28 4.32
N GLY A 246 12.20 18.18 5.08
CA GLY A 246 11.32 17.90 6.22
C GLY A 246 10.03 17.15 5.85
N HIS A 247 9.40 16.57 6.88
CA HIS A 247 8.23 15.70 6.71
C HIS A 247 7.00 16.44 6.17
N LEU A 248 6.81 17.70 6.56
CA LEU A 248 5.71 18.53 6.06
C LEU A 248 5.80 18.76 4.54
N ALA A 249 7.01 18.92 4.00
CA ALA A 249 7.21 19.03 2.55
C ALA A 249 6.77 17.76 1.82
N GLY A 250 7.04 16.59 2.39
CA GLY A 250 6.55 15.32 1.86
C GLY A 250 5.04 15.19 1.88
N LYS A 251 4.37 15.75 2.89
CA LYS A 251 2.91 15.76 3.01
C LYS A 251 2.24 16.71 2.01
N VAL A 252 2.78 17.92 1.87
CA VAL A 252 2.34 18.87 0.82
C VAL A 252 2.51 18.21 -0.54
N TYR A 253 3.67 17.59 -0.78
CA TYR A 253 3.90 16.86 -2.01
C TYR A 253 2.85 15.78 -2.19
N ALA A 254 2.64 14.88 -1.21
CA ALA A 254 1.62 13.82 -1.19
C ALA A 254 0.20 14.33 -1.53
N LEU A 255 -0.23 15.45 -0.95
CA LEU A 255 -1.53 16.05 -1.26
C LEU A 255 -1.67 16.44 -2.74
N LEU A 256 -0.63 17.00 -3.35
CA LEU A 256 -0.62 17.37 -4.77
C LEU A 256 -0.68 16.17 -5.73
N ARG A 257 -0.73 14.91 -5.26
CA ARG A 257 -1.09 13.75 -6.11
C ARG A 257 -2.59 13.66 -6.34
N HIS A 258 -3.38 14.00 -5.33
CA HIS A 258 -4.83 13.84 -5.33
C HIS A 258 -5.56 15.09 -5.83
N SER A 259 -4.83 16.22 -5.91
CA SER A 259 -5.33 17.49 -6.42
C SER A 259 -4.50 17.91 -7.63
N SER A 260 -5.16 18.26 -8.73
CA SER A 260 -4.50 18.73 -9.95
C SER A 260 -3.65 19.98 -9.72
N ALA A 261 -4.15 20.88 -8.86
CA ALA A 261 -3.42 22.02 -8.32
C ALA A 261 -3.95 22.38 -6.93
N LEU A 262 -3.10 23.00 -6.10
CA LEU A 262 -3.47 23.54 -4.79
C LEU A 262 -2.91 24.95 -4.60
N THR A 263 -3.71 25.82 -4.00
CA THR A 263 -3.24 27.09 -3.45
C THR A 263 -2.53 26.86 -2.11
N VAL A 264 -1.80 27.87 -1.65
CA VAL A 264 -1.09 27.81 -0.37
C VAL A 264 -2.11 27.74 0.77
N GLU A 265 -3.20 28.48 0.67
CA GLU A 265 -4.29 28.57 1.65
C GLU A 265 -5.02 27.22 1.76
N SER A 266 -5.37 26.60 0.63
CA SER A 266 -6.02 25.29 0.61
C SER A 266 -5.10 24.22 1.18
N ALA A 267 -3.81 24.23 0.85
CA ALA A 267 -2.84 23.29 1.42
C ALA A 267 -2.64 23.49 2.94
N ALA A 268 -2.61 24.75 3.41
CA ALA A 268 -2.54 25.08 4.83
C ALA A 268 -3.78 24.56 5.58
N TRP A 269 -4.96 24.78 5.03
CA TRP A 269 -6.23 24.30 5.58
C TRP A 269 -6.30 22.77 5.63
N LEU A 270 -6.02 22.07 4.52
CA LEU A 270 -6.06 20.60 4.44
C LEU A 270 -5.04 19.90 5.34
N LEU A 271 -3.89 20.52 5.59
CA LEU A 271 -2.88 19.98 6.48
C LEU A 271 -3.05 20.43 7.92
N GLY A 272 -3.84 21.46 8.19
CA GLY A 272 -4.00 22.06 9.52
C GLY A 272 -2.76 22.80 10.00
N VAL A 273 -2.03 23.43 9.08
CA VAL A 273 -0.77 24.14 9.34
C VAL A 273 -0.94 25.62 9.02
N SER A 274 -0.14 26.49 9.64
CA SER A 274 -0.18 27.92 9.33
C SER A 274 0.25 28.21 7.90
N THR A 275 -0.43 29.18 7.27
CA THR A 275 -0.12 29.64 5.90
C THR A 275 1.35 30.03 5.75
N ARG A 276 1.94 30.72 6.75
CA ARG A 276 3.36 31.10 6.74
C ARG A 276 4.31 29.91 6.59
N HIS A 277 4.01 28.81 7.29
CA HIS A 277 4.84 27.61 7.21
C HIS A 277 4.66 26.93 5.85
N THR A 278 3.43 26.89 5.33
CA THR A 278 3.11 26.36 4.01
C THR A 278 3.81 27.14 2.89
N ILE A 279 3.85 28.48 2.95
CA ILE A 279 4.62 29.32 2.01
C ILE A 279 6.09 28.92 1.99
N THR A 280 6.69 28.71 3.17
CA THR A 280 8.10 28.30 3.30
C THR A 280 8.34 26.94 2.66
N VAL A 281 7.44 25.99 2.87
CA VAL A 281 7.51 24.65 2.27
C VAL A 281 7.35 24.71 0.76
N PHE A 282 6.38 25.45 0.24
CA PHE A 282 6.18 25.63 -1.20
C PHE A 282 7.40 26.28 -1.86
N SER A 283 7.99 27.29 -1.23
CA SER A 283 9.21 27.94 -1.72
C SER A 283 10.37 26.95 -1.84
N ARG A 284 10.55 26.06 -0.84
CA ARG A 284 11.56 24.99 -0.89
C ARG A 284 11.27 23.97 -1.99
N LEU A 285 10.03 23.49 -2.12
CA LEU A 285 9.64 22.54 -3.17
C LEU A 285 9.84 23.13 -4.57
N ARG A 286 9.53 24.42 -4.75
CA ARG A 286 9.73 25.17 -5.99
C ARG A 286 11.20 25.33 -6.34
N HIS A 287 12.05 25.64 -5.35
CA HIS A 287 13.50 25.78 -5.55
C HIS A 287 14.11 24.53 -6.21
N TYR A 288 13.68 23.34 -5.77
CA TYR A 288 14.10 22.06 -6.35
C TYR A 288 13.24 21.60 -7.55
N LYS A 289 12.38 22.47 -8.10
CA LYS A 289 11.52 22.20 -9.26
C LYS A 289 10.59 20.99 -9.09
N LEU A 290 10.22 20.66 -7.85
CA LEU A 290 9.29 19.57 -7.54
C LEU A 290 7.84 19.97 -7.78
N ILE A 291 7.56 21.26 -7.66
CA ILE A 291 6.27 21.87 -7.97
C ILE A 291 6.46 22.99 -9.00
N ILE A 292 5.42 23.19 -9.80
CA ILE A 292 5.35 24.20 -10.86
C ILE A 292 4.08 25.02 -10.71
N ARG A 293 4.10 26.24 -11.25
CA ARG A 293 2.91 27.10 -11.28
C ARG A 293 1.90 26.54 -12.27
N HIS A 294 0.65 26.45 -11.85
CA HIS A 294 -0.54 26.05 -12.61
C HIS A 294 -1.55 27.21 -12.59
N PRO A 295 -2.49 27.32 -13.55
CA PRO A 295 -3.55 28.34 -13.49
C PRO A 295 -4.28 28.40 -12.16
N ASP A 296 -4.65 27.24 -11.61
CA ASP A 296 -5.41 27.12 -10.35
C ASP A 296 -4.54 27.04 -9.07
N GLY A 297 -3.22 27.30 -9.18
CA GLY A 297 -2.30 27.28 -8.03
C GLY A 297 -0.96 26.62 -8.32
N TRP A 298 -0.55 25.67 -7.49
CA TRP A 298 0.67 24.89 -7.68
C TRP A 298 0.35 23.44 -7.95
N ALA A 299 1.06 22.84 -8.90
CA ALA A 299 0.93 21.44 -9.26
C ALA A 299 2.28 20.73 -9.13
N ARG A 300 2.27 19.39 -9.04
CA ARG A 300 3.51 18.62 -9.16
C ARG A 300 4.14 18.83 -10.54
N SER A 301 5.46 18.87 -10.56
CA SER A 301 6.19 18.75 -11.82
C SER A 301 5.86 17.42 -12.50
N LYS A 302 5.72 17.43 -13.83
CA LYS A 302 5.49 16.20 -14.62
C LYS A 302 6.62 15.18 -14.46
N ARG A 303 7.84 15.67 -14.19
CA ARG A 303 9.03 14.84 -13.99
C ARG A 303 9.31 14.72 -12.50
N ASP A 304 9.46 13.50 -12.00
CA ASP A 304 9.85 13.28 -10.61
C ASP A 304 11.34 13.62 -10.42
N LEU A 305 11.61 14.73 -9.74
CA LEU A 305 12.97 15.22 -9.47
C LEU A 305 13.42 14.99 -8.02
N ARG A 306 12.68 14.18 -7.24
CA ARG A 306 12.97 13.96 -5.82
C ARG A 306 14.36 13.34 -5.60
N ASP A 307 14.75 12.37 -6.42
CA ASP A 307 16.07 11.73 -6.34
C ASP A 307 17.22 12.69 -6.67
N HIS A 308 17.01 13.57 -7.66
CA HIS A 308 18.00 14.58 -8.02
C HIS A 308 18.18 15.59 -6.88
N ALA A 309 17.07 16.10 -6.34
CA ALA A 309 17.10 16.99 -5.18
C ALA A 309 17.74 16.34 -3.94
N ALA A 310 17.45 15.05 -3.69
CA ALA A 310 18.04 14.30 -2.57
C ALA A 310 19.56 14.18 -2.70
N ARG A 311 20.10 14.01 -3.92
CA ARG A 311 21.54 14.00 -4.16
C ARG A 311 22.17 15.38 -3.94
N LEU A 312 21.52 16.45 -4.43
CA LEU A 312 22.02 17.82 -4.24
C LEU A 312 22.12 18.22 -2.77
N ILE A 313 21.16 17.80 -1.93
CA ILE A 313 21.18 18.06 -0.48
C ILE A 313 22.09 17.07 0.26
N GLY A 314 22.49 15.96 -0.36
CA GLY A 314 23.32 14.93 0.26
C GLY A 314 22.57 13.97 1.19
N VAL A 315 21.25 13.82 1.01
CA VAL A 315 20.40 12.93 1.83
C VAL A 315 20.03 11.63 1.13
N ALA A 316 20.45 11.44 -0.11
CA ALA A 316 20.19 10.23 -0.88
C ALA A 316 20.72 8.97 -0.14
N GLY A 317 19.86 7.95 0.00
CA GLY A 317 20.17 6.69 0.65
C GLY A 317 19.88 6.66 2.16
N LEU A 318 19.43 7.75 2.79
CA LEU A 318 19.22 7.82 4.23
C LEU A 318 18.21 6.80 4.77
N LEU A 319 17.04 6.67 4.13
CA LEU A 319 16.01 5.71 4.52
C LEU A 319 16.47 4.27 4.26
N ARG A 320 17.22 4.03 3.18
CA ARG A 320 17.82 2.73 2.89
C ARG A 320 18.84 2.33 3.97
N ALA A 321 19.73 3.25 4.35
CA ALA A 321 20.68 3.04 5.43
C ALA A 321 19.97 2.76 6.77
N ARG A 322 18.85 3.46 7.04
CA ARG A 322 18.00 3.20 8.21
C ARG A 322 17.37 1.81 8.18
N ALA A 323 16.83 1.40 7.04
CA ALA A 323 16.25 0.07 6.86
C ALA A 323 17.29 -1.04 7.10
N ASN A 324 18.51 -0.86 6.56
CA ASN A 324 19.61 -1.80 6.80
C ASN A 324 20.01 -1.86 8.28
N ARG A 325 20.11 -0.72 8.95
CA ARG A 325 20.38 -0.68 10.40
C ARG A 325 19.33 -1.45 11.19
N TYR A 326 18.04 -1.24 10.90
CA TYR A 326 16.96 -1.94 11.58
C TYR A 326 16.95 -3.44 11.28
N ARG A 327 17.31 -3.85 10.06
CA ARG A 327 17.49 -5.25 9.70
C ARG A 327 18.59 -5.89 10.54
N ASN A 328 19.76 -5.27 10.61
CA ASN A 328 20.89 -5.76 11.40
C ASN A 328 20.52 -5.84 12.89
N GLU A 329 19.82 -4.82 13.43
CA GLU A 329 19.32 -4.86 14.81
C GLU A 329 18.35 -6.04 15.06
N ARG A 330 17.48 -6.36 14.09
CA ARG A 330 16.56 -7.51 14.20
C ARG A 330 17.31 -8.83 14.17
N GLU A 331 18.30 -8.98 13.31
CA GLU A 331 19.12 -10.19 13.26
C GLU A 331 19.88 -10.40 14.57
N VAL A 332 20.51 -9.35 15.10
CA VAL A 332 21.20 -9.41 16.41
C VAL A 332 20.23 -9.75 17.54
N TRP A 333 19.01 -9.24 17.49
CA TRP A 333 17.99 -9.55 18.49
C TRP A 333 17.51 -11.00 18.40
N ALA A 334 17.21 -11.49 17.19
CA ALA A 334 16.83 -12.88 16.96
C ALA A 334 17.95 -13.84 17.40
N TRP A 335 19.20 -13.48 17.12
CA TRP A 335 20.37 -14.21 17.59
C TRP A 335 20.46 -14.26 19.12
N TRP A 336 20.25 -13.12 19.79
CA TRP A 336 20.25 -13.07 21.25
C TRP A 336 19.11 -13.92 21.85
N LEU A 337 17.90 -13.87 21.29
CA LEU A 337 16.79 -14.71 21.72
C LEU A 337 17.11 -16.21 21.56
N ALA A 338 17.73 -16.59 20.45
CA ALA A 338 18.17 -17.96 20.22
C ALA A 338 19.27 -18.41 21.20
N GLU A 339 20.11 -17.49 21.69
CA GLU A 339 21.10 -17.76 22.73
C GLU A 339 20.44 -17.89 24.12
N VAL A 340 19.52 -16.99 24.47
CA VAL A 340 18.77 -17.06 25.74
C VAL A 340 17.97 -18.35 25.83
N ASN A 341 17.29 -18.75 24.75
CA ASN A 341 16.58 -20.03 24.67
C ASN A 341 17.53 -21.22 24.88
N GLN A 342 18.73 -21.16 24.30
CA GLN A 342 19.76 -22.20 24.49
C GLN A 342 20.25 -22.26 25.95
N MET A 343 20.49 -21.11 26.58
CA MET A 343 20.91 -21.03 27.99
C MET A 343 19.86 -21.62 28.93
N ASN A 344 18.59 -21.34 28.65
CA ASN A 344 17.46 -21.84 29.42
C ASN A 344 17.06 -23.30 29.05
N SER A 345 17.62 -23.86 27.99
CA SER A 345 17.37 -25.24 27.59
C SER A 345 18.15 -26.26 28.43
N VAL A 346 17.55 -27.43 28.63
CA VAL A 346 18.16 -28.57 29.33
C VAL A 346 19.46 -28.99 28.63
N PRO A 347 20.56 -29.32 29.34
CA PRO A 347 21.86 -29.62 28.75
C PRO A 347 21.85 -30.64 27.61
N ARG A 348 21.00 -31.69 27.69
CA ARG A 348 20.88 -32.73 26.66
C ARG A 348 20.23 -32.25 25.36
N ARG A 349 19.53 -31.11 25.37
CA ARG A 349 18.89 -30.49 24.20
C ARG A 349 19.74 -29.38 23.58
N ARG A 350 20.92 -29.07 24.14
CA ARG A 350 21.79 -28.01 23.64
C ARG A 350 22.55 -28.49 22.41
N THR A 351 22.20 -27.93 21.24
CA THR A 351 22.99 -28.06 20.01
C THR A 351 24.39 -27.44 20.18
N ARG A 352 25.42 -28.11 19.63
CA ARG A 352 26.78 -27.55 19.56
C ARG A 352 26.79 -26.42 18.53
N ARG A 353 27.32 -25.25 18.91
CA ARG A 353 27.36 -24.07 18.05
C ARG A 353 28.80 -23.58 17.85
N PRO A 354 29.25 -23.40 16.61
CA PRO A 354 30.55 -22.81 16.31
C PRO A 354 30.58 -21.31 16.67
N HIS A 355 31.78 -20.76 16.81
CA HIS A 355 31.97 -19.32 16.98
C HIS A 355 31.88 -18.60 15.63
N VAL A 356 31.56 -17.30 15.60
CA VAL A 356 31.48 -16.54 14.33
C VAL A 356 32.80 -16.55 13.54
N SER A 357 33.94 -16.67 14.23
CA SER A 357 35.27 -16.71 13.62
C SER A 357 35.81 -18.11 13.32
N SER A 358 35.09 -19.19 13.67
CA SER A 358 35.58 -20.54 13.36
C SER A 358 35.35 -20.86 11.89
N ARG A 359 36.37 -21.43 11.22
CA ARG A 359 36.24 -21.99 9.88
C ARG A 359 35.42 -23.28 9.96
N THR A 360 34.24 -23.33 9.37
CA THR A 360 33.39 -24.54 9.36
C THR A 360 33.04 -24.94 7.94
N LEU A 361 33.34 -26.20 7.61
CA LEU A 361 32.90 -26.90 6.41
C LEU A 361 31.40 -27.20 6.57
N GLN A 362 30.57 -26.61 5.70
CA GLN A 362 29.13 -26.86 5.49
C GLN A 362 28.19 -26.76 6.70
N PHE A 363 27.36 -25.71 6.69
CA PHE A 363 26.00 -25.77 7.24
C PHE A 363 25.07 -26.27 6.15
N VAL A 364 24.67 -27.54 6.20
CA VAL A 364 23.40 -27.94 5.59
C VAL A 364 22.37 -27.77 6.70
N ASP A 365 21.33 -26.99 6.44
CA ASP A 365 20.18 -26.91 7.33
C ASP A 365 19.55 -28.31 7.38
N ASP A 366 19.94 -29.15 8.34
CA ASP A 366 19.39 -30.51 8.51
C ASP A 366 17.88 -30.49 8.84
N VAL A 367 17.34 -29.32 9.20
CA VAL A 367 15.91 -29.11 9.48
C VAL A 367 15.39 -27.96 8.62
N PRO A 368 14.38 -28.18 7.75
CA PRO A 368 13.77 -27.12 6.96
C PRO A 368 13.16 -26.04 7.87
N GLY A 369 13.71 -24.81 7.81
CA GLY A 369 13.07 -23.61 8.35
C GLY A 369 13.65 -23.02 9.63
N GLU A 370 14.55 -23.69 10.36
CA GLU A 370 15.21 -23.14 11.55
C GLU A 370 16.65 -22.71 11.26
N ARG A 371 16.90 -21.40 11.23
CA ARG A 371 18.25 -20.85 11.08
C ARG A 371 19.11 -21.18 12.29
N GLN A 372 20.20 -21.91 12.09
CA GLN A 372 21.20 -22.11 13.13
C GLN A 372 22.06 -20.86 13.31
N TRP A 373 22.13 -20.34 14.53
CA TRP A 373 22.94 -19.18 14.87
C TRP A 373 24.30 -19.61 15.44
N PRO A 374 25.40 -18.89 15.14
CA PRO A 374 26.67 -19.09 15.82
C PRO A 374 26.57 -18.72 17.31
N ARG A 375 27.61 -18.98 18.10
CA ARG A 375 27.61 -18.60 19.53
C ARG A 375 27.65 -17.08 19.69
N TYR A 376 26.74 -16.54 20.51
CA TYR A 376 26.67 -15.09 20.78
C TYR A 376 27.98 -14.59 21.43
N PRO A 377 28.54 -13.45 20.97
CA PRO A 377 29.79 -12.93 21.52
C PRO A 377 29.62 -12.56 22.99
N ARG A 378 30.70 -12.75 23.75
CA ARG A 378 30.71 -12.48 25.20
C ARG A 378 31.83 -11.51 25.53
N ALA A 379 31.52 -10.55 26.38
CA ALA A 379 32.52 -9.66 26.95
C ALA A 379 33.40 -10.43 27.96
N ALA A 380 34.50 -9.80 28.40
CA ALA A 380 35.43 -10.40 29.36
C ALA A 380 34.78 -10.79 30.71
N ASP A 381 33.67 -10.13 31.08
CA ASP A 381 32.85 -10.43 32.25
C ASP A 381 31.87 -11.60 32.04
N GLY A 382 31.90 -12.24 30.86
CA GLY A 382 31.04 -13.34 30.49
C GLY A 382 29.60 -12.94 30.16
N ARG A 383 29.26 -11.64 30.07
CA ARG A 383 27.93 -11.16 29.60
C ARG A 383 27.88 -11.08 28.07
N GLY A 384 26.68 -10.99 27.50
CA GLY A 384 26.50 -10.85 26.04
C GLY A 384 27.04 -9.52 25.52
N ASP A 385 27.95 -9.55 24.54
CA ASP A 385 28.48 -8.34 23.90
C ASP A 385 27.62 -7.93 22.70
N HIS A 386 26.65 -7.05 22.95
CA HIS A 386 25.78 -6.53 21.91
C HIS A 386 26.48 -5.60 20.92
N LYS A 387 27.64 -5.02 21.27
CA LYS A 387 28.39 -4.12 20.38
C LYS A 387 29.10 -4.95 19.32
N GLU A 388 29.78 -6.01 19.74
CA GLU A 388 30.46 -6.96 18.84
C GLU A 388 29.44 -7.70 17.96
N ALA A 389 28.31 -8.14 18.52
CA ALA A 389 27.26 -8.78 17.74
C ALA A 389 26.72 -7.87 16.61
N ARG A 390 26.54 -6.57 16.90
CA ARG A 390 26.13 -5.58 15.88
C ARG A 390 27.20 -5.36 14.82
N TYR A 391 28.47 -5.33 15.22
CA TYR A 391 29.59 -5.22 14.28
C TYR A 391 29.55 -6.38 13.28
N TRP A 392 29.40 -7.62 13.75
CA TRP A 392 29.31 -8.79 12.88
C TRP A 392 28.07 -8.78 11.97
N ALA A 393 26.90 -8.41 12.49
CA ALA A 393 25.70 -8.26 11.68
C ALA A 393 25.88 -7.20 10.58
N SER A 394 26.50 -6.06 10.92
CA SER A 394 26.71 -4.97 9.95
C SER A 394 27.69 -5.28 8.85
N ASN A 395 28.67 -6.16 9.11
CA ASN A 395 29.64 -6.62 8.12
C ASN A 395 29.16 -7.85 7.33
N GLY A 396 27.88 -8.23 7.47
CA GLY A 396 27.28 -9.34 6.73
C GLY A 396 27.70 -10.73 7.20
N MET A 397 28.35 -10.85 8.37
CA MET A 397 28.87 -12.13 8.89
C MET A 397 27.76 -13.10 9.28
N LEU A 398 26.53 -12.60 9.48
CA LEU A 398 25.38 -13.44 9.79
C LEU A 398 24.68 -13.95 8.52
N VAL A 399 24.89 -13.36 7.34
CA VAL A 399 24.12 -13.68 6.13
C VAL A 399 24.35 -15.14 5.69
N PRO A 400 23.29 -15.92 5.41
CA PRO A 400 23.42 -17.25 4.81
C PRO A 400 24.19 -17.13 3.48
N GLY A 401 25.30 -17.83 3.34
CA GLY A 401 26.16 -17.72 2.15
C GLY A 401 27.26 -16.65 2.20
N SER A 402 27.45 -15.87 3.29
CA SER A 402 28.64 -14.98 3.40
C SER A 402 29.94 -15.79 3.27
N LEU A 403 31.12 -15.19 3.02
CA LEU A 403 32.41 -15.92 2.85
C LEU A 403 32.75 -16.93 3.98
N TRP A 404 32.09 -16.81 5.14
CA TRP A 404 32.15 -17.74 6.27
C TRP A 404 31.18 -18.93 6.17
N TYR A 405 30.12 -18.77 5.39
CA TYR A 405 29.14 -19.78 4.98
C TYR A 405 29.47 -20.39 3.60
N SER A 406 30.20 -19.67 2.73
CA SER A 406 30.61 -20.12 1.41
C SER A 406 31.99 -19.56 0.99
N SER A 407 33.05 -20.25 1.39
CA SER A 407 34.33 -20.30 0.64
C SER A 407 35.15 -21.46 1.20
N ALA A 408 35.72 -22.40 0.42
CA ALA A 408 35.75 -22.62 -1.01
C ALA A 408 36.13 -24.10 -1.28
N ALA A 409 35.62 -24.64 -2.40
CA ALA A 409 36.04 -25.86 -3.14
C ALA A 409 36.15 -27.19 -2.38
#